data_AF-K0VNX2-F1
#
_entry.id   AF-K0VNX2-F1
#
_cell.length_a   1.000
_cell.length_b   1.000
_cell.length_c   1.000
_cell.angle_alpha   90.00
_cell.angle_beta   90.00
_cell.angle_gamma   90.00
#
_symmetry.space_group_name_H-M   'P 1'
#
loop_
_entity.id
_entity.type
_entity.pdbx_description
1 polymer ?
#
loop_
_entity_poly.entity_id
_entity_poly.type
_entity_poly.pdbx_seq_one_letter_code
_entity_poly.pdbx_strand_id
1 'polypeptide(L)'
;MGSHILFAAALAVASPGFAKDTVMIELRSGDGGRSVGIVSSSEEVEASGPAAITVGDDGTIYILDQNNGRVLAVDAERSQADPEILPLPENAAPEDLAVVHNELYLWSDGVVPLERSTDADGRSQTLRAVDGGDADDYTRSVFASMGLVPPGPLNSIIDEIGRSTSRPEARPPIVQYVPSRGLG
;
A
#
# COMPACT_ATOMS: atom_id res chain seq x y z
N MET A 1 -1.92 56.96 -30.50
CA MET A 1 -1.95 55.66 -31.22
C MET A 1 -0.54 55.38 -31.69
N GLY A 2 0.24 54.41 -31.25
CA GLY A 2 0.08 53.34 -30.25
C GLY A 2 1.49 52.91 -29.82
N SER A 3 1.65 52.54 -28.54
CA SER A 3 2.92 52.08 -27.96
C SER A 3 3.06 50.58 -28.24
N HIS A 4 4.13 50.16 -28.92
CA HIS A 4 4.44 48.74 -29.11
C HIS A 4 5.33 48.26 -27.96
N ILE A 5 4.73 47.50 -27.04
CA ILE A 5 5.45 46.78 -25.99
C ILE A 5 5.97 45.48 -26.62
N LEU A 6 7.29 45.36 -26.73
CA LEU A 6 7.95 44.10 -27.10
C LEU A 6 7.97 43.18 -25.87
N PHE A 7 7.19 42.11 -25.91
CA PHE A 7 7.28 41.01 -24.95
C PHE A 7 8.43 40.08 -25.37
N ALA A 8 9.51 40.06 -24.60
CA ALA A 8 10.54 39.04 -24.73
C ALA A 8 10.07 37.78 -23.98
N ALA A 9 9.73 36.73 -24.72
CA ALA A 9 9.45 35.42 -24.16
C ALA A 9 10.78 34.71 -23.89
N ALA A 10 11.14 34.53 -22.63
CA ALA A 10 12.25 33.67 -22.23
C ALA A 10 11.77 32.21 -22.25
N LEU A 11 12.30 31.40 -23.17
CA LEU A 11 12.14 29.94 -23.12
C LEU A 11 12.95 29.41 -21.92
N ALA A 12 12.25 28.96 -20.87
CA ALA A 12 12.87 28.17 -19.82
C ALA A 12 13.17 26.77 -20.37
N VAL A 13 14.46 26.46 -20.57
CA VAL A 13 14.91 25.10 -20.84
C VAL A 13 14.85 24.34 -19.53
N ALA A 14 13.85 23.47 -19.37
CA ALA A 14 13.77 22.55 -18.24
C ALA A 14 14.86 21.49 -18.39
N SER A 15 15.92 21.59 -17.59
CA SER A 15 16.87 20.49 -17.43
C SER A 15 16.17 19.30 -16.77
N PRO A 16 16.35 18.06 -17.25
CA PRO A 16 15.88 16.89 -16.53
C PRO A 16 16.68 16.79 -15.23
N GLY A 17 16.09 17.17 -14.11
CA GLY A 17 16.63 16.88 -12.80
C GLY A 17 16.51 15.38 -12.56
N PHE A 18 17.63 14.66 -12.59
CA PHE A 18 17.66 13.32 -12.03
C PHE A 18 17.45 13.46 -10.52
N ALA A 19 16.39 12.85 -9.99
CA ALA A 19 16.16 12.81 -8.55
C ALA A 19 17.37 12.15 -7.89
N LYS A 20 17.90 12.78 -6.84
CA LYS A 20 19.02 12.25 -6.08
C LYS A 20 18.51 11.23 -5.08
N ASP A 21 19.06 10.01 -5.11
CA ASP A 21 18.82 9.00 -4.09
C ASP A 21 19.11 9.58 -2.70
N THR A 22 18.07 9.68 -1.88
CA THR A 22 18.14 10.27 -0.53
C THR A 22 17.47 9.32 0.46
N VAL A 23 18.12 9.09 1.59
CA VAL A 23 17.55 8.30 2.69
C VAL A 23 16.51 9.16 3.42
N MET A 24 15.24 8.78 3.30
CA MET A 24 14.13 9.47 3.97
C MET A 24 14.12 9.21 5.47
N ILE A 25 14.26 7.95 5.87
CA ILE A 25 14.26 7.54 7.28
C ILE A 25 15.21 6.37 7.49
N GLU A 26 15.93 6.38 8.62
CA GLU A 26 16.72 5.25 9.12
C GLU A 26 16.07 4.76 10.41
N LEU A 27 15.71 3.47 10.46
CA LEU A 27 15.05 2.83 11.61
C LEU A 27 15.98 1.78 12.21
N ARG A 28 16.11 1.80 13.53
CA ARG A 28 16.87 0.79 14.30
C ARG A 28 15.94 -0.29 14.83
N SER A 29 16.50 -1.37 15.37
CA SER A 29 15.70 -2.31 16.17
C SER A 29 15.32 -1.66 17.51
N GLY A 30 14.04 -1.77 17.92
CA GLY A 30 13.55 -1.25 19.19
C GLY A 30 12.07 -0.84 19.15
N ASP A 31 11.61 -0.18 20.21
CA ASP A 31 10.22 0.28 20.41
C ASP A 31 10.07 1.81 20.46
N GLY A 32 11.14 2.58 20.29
CA GLY A 32 11.09 4.04 20.20
C GLY A 32 10.57 4.54 18.85
N GLY A 33 10.38 5.86 18.73
CA GLY A 33 9.84 6.49 17.51
C GLY A 33 10.70 6.28 16.26
N ARG A 34 12.02 6.21 16.39
CA ARG A 34 12.94 5.93 15.25
C ARG A 34 13.41 4.47 15.21
N SER A 35 12.54 3.56 15.58
CA SER A 35 12.84 2.14 15.59
C SER A 35 11.64 1.29 15.21
N VAL A 36 11.91 0.04 14.86
CA VAL A 36 10.93 -0.98 14.53
C VAL A 36 11.21 -2.25 15.30
N GLY A 37 10.17 -3.03 15.56
CA GLY A 37 10.32 -4.32 16.22
C GLY A 37 10.92 -5.32 15.25
N ILE A 38 12.15 -5.75 15.51
CA ILE A 38 12.81 -6.83 14.77
C ILE A 38 13.01 -8.01 15.72
N VAL A 39 12.44 -9.15 15.38
CA VAL A 39 12.66 -10.41 16.07
C VAL A 39 13.61 -11.24 15.21
N SER A 40 14.75 -11.63 15.79
CA SER A 40 15.72 -12.49 15.09
C SER A 40 15.26 -13.94 15.15
N SER A 41 15.51 -14.69 14.08
CA SER A 41 15.23 -16.13 14.06
C SER A 41 15.98 -16.87 15.16
N SER A 42 15.30 -17.79 15.82
CA SER A 42 15.86 -18.75 16.77
C SER A 42 15.38 -20.18 16.42
N GLU A 43 15.72 -21.17 17.24
CA GLU A 43 15.22 -22.54 17.06
C GLU A 43 13.68 -22.64 17.25
N GLU A 44 13.07 -21.66 17.92
CA GLU A 44 11.66 -21.69 18.33
C GLU A 44 10.80 -20.66 17.59
N VAL A 45 11.41 -19.62 17.01
CA VAL A 45 10.71 -18.48 16.42
C VAL A 45 11.35 -18.08 15.10
N GLU A 46 10.54 -17.86 14.06
CA GLU A 46 11.02 -17.31 12.79
C GLU A 46 11.37 -15.82 12.92
N ALA A 47 12.29 -15.35 12.08
CA ALA A 47 12.60 -13.93 12.06
C ALA A 47 11.36 -13.12 11.61
N SER A 48 11.08 -12.01 12.30
CA SER A 48 9.97 -11.12 11.95
C SER A 48 10.39 -9.65 12.05
N GLY A 49 9.65 -8.79 11.36
CA GLY A 49 9.89 -7.35 11.31
C GLY A 49 8.60 -6.59 11.01
N PRO A 50 8.70 -5.35 10.53
CA PRO A 50 7.57 -4.64 9.95
C PRO A 50 6.89 -5.49 8.87
N ALA A 51 5.57 -5.54 8.93
CA ALA A 51 4.75 -6.37 8.06
C ALA A 51 4.56 -5.72 6.68
N ALA A 52 4.42 -4.39 6.64
CA ALA A 52 4.08 -3.65 5.45
C ALA A 52 4.72 -2.27 5.40
N ILE A 53 4.91 -1.77 4.18
CA ILE A 53 5.23 -0.38 3.88
C ILE A 53 4.36 0.08 2.71
N THR A 54 3.68 1.21 2.88
CA THR A 54 2.82 1.80 1.85
C THR A 54 2.95 3.31 1.84
N VAL A 55 2.46 3.96 0.79
CA VAL A 55 2.55 5.41 0.61
C VAL A 55 1.15 5.94 0.32
N GLY A 56 0.74 6.96 1.06
CA GLY A 56 -0.50 7.68 0.80
C GLY A 56 -0.39 8.66 -0.35
N ASP A 57 -1.54 9.08 -0.89
CA ASP A 57 -1.60 10.07 -1.97
C ASP A 57 -1.02 11.45 -1.58
N ASP A 58 -0.96 11.72 -0.27
CA ASP A 58 -0.35 12.90 0.33
C ASP A 58 1.19 12.81 0.46
N GLY A 59 1.79 11.69 0.06
CA GLY A 59 3.23 11.43 0.18
C GLY A 59 3.65 10.90 1.56
N THR A 60 2.72 10.67 2.49
CA THR A 60 3.05 10.07 3.78
C THR A 60 3.40 8.59 3.59
N ILE A 61 4.56 8.17 4.09
CA ILE A 61 4.97 6.77 4.12
C ILE A 61 4.46 6.15 5.42
N TYR A 62 3.72 5.06 5.31
CA TYR A 62 3.20 4.30 6.43
C TYR A 62 3.95 2.98 6.55
N ILE A 63 4.45 2.70 7.75
CA ILE A 63 5.17 1.45 8.06
C ILE A 63 4.38 0.72 9.14
N LEU A 64 3.92 -0.47 8.83
CA LEU A 64 3.21 -1.34 9.76
C LEU A 64 4.22 -2.11 10.62
N ASP A 65 4.42 -1.65 11.85
CA ASP A 65 5.34 -2.26 12.81
C ASP A 65 4.55 -3.22 13.72
N GLN A 66 4.15 -4.37 13.15
CA GLN A 66 3.28 -5.35 13.80
C GLN A 66 3.80 -5.81 15.17
N ASN A 67 5.12 -5.95 15.29
CA ASN A 67 5.78 -6.41 16.51
C ASN A 67 5.65 -5.42 17.67
N ASN A 68 5.43 -4.14 17.37
CA ASN A 68 5.18 -3.08 18.35
C ASN A 68 3.71 -2.61 18.35
N GLY A 69 2.81 -3.25 17.58
CA GLY A 69 1.38 -2.93 17.56
C GLY A 69 1.07 -1.51 17.10
N ARG A 70 1.76 -1.00 16.08
CA ARG A 70 1.64 0.40 15.64
C ARG A 70 1.87 0.59 14.15
N VAL A 71 1.49 1.76 13.66
CA VAL A 71 1.91 2.31 12.37
C VAL A 71 2.83 3.50 12.61
N LEU A 72 3.95 3.58 11.90
CA LEU A 72 4.77 4.79 11.83
C LEU A 72 4.38 5.57 10.57
N ALA A 73 4.02 6.84 10.72
CA ALA A 73 3.73 7.74 9.61
C ALA A 73 4.89 8.73 9.43
N VAL A 74 5.50 8.73 8.24
CA VAL A 74 6.68 9.52 7.89
C VAL A 74 6.30 10.50 6.78
N ASP A 75 6.50 11.79 7.02
CA ASP A 75 6.38 12.82 5.98
C ASP A 75 7.59 12.71 5.02
N ALA A 76 7.35 12.25 3.79
CA ALA A 76 8.41 12.06 2.79
C ALA A 76 9.05 13.39 2.33
N GLU A 77 8.37 14.52 2.48
CA GLU A 77 8.92 15.84 2.16
C GLU A 77 9.91 16.31 3.24
N ARG A 78 9.90 15.67 4.42
CA ARG A 78 10.76 16.00 5.55
C ARG A 78 11.69 14.85 5.89
N SER A 79 12.75 14.71 5.09
CA SER A 79 13.79 13.71 5.34
C SER A 79 14.32 13.80 6.78
N GLN A 80 14.41 12.65 7.43
CA GLN A 80 14.89 12.46 8.80
C GLN A 80 14.01 13.10 9.89
N ALA A 81 12.81 13.60 9.59
CA ALA A 81 11.85 13.99 10.63
C ALA A 81 11.48 12.79 11.51
N ASP A 82 11.06 13.08 12.74
CA ASP A 82 10.53 12.04 13.63
C ASP A 82 9.17 11.58 13.11
N PRO A 83 8.96 10.25 12.99
CA PRO A 83 7.69 9.74 12.55
C PRO A 83 6.62 9.98 13.61
N GLU A 84 5.40 10.18 13.14
CA GLU A 84 4.23 10.09 13.99
C GLU A 84 3.99 8.61 14.33
N ILE A 85 3.85 8.32 15.63
CA ILE A 85 3.52 6.99 16.13
C ILE A 85 2.02 6.90 16.26
N LEU A 86 1.42 5.95 15.53
CA LEU A 86 -0.01 5.69 15.51
C LEU A 86 -0.27 4.28 16.07
N PRO A 87 -0.56 4.14 17.38
CA PRO A 87 -0.94 2.85 17.95
C PRO A 87 -2.12 2.23 17.21
N LEU A 88 -2.10 0.91 17.04
CA LEU A 88 -3.20 0.16 16.44
C LEU A 88 -4.30 -0.11 17.47
N PRO A 89 -5.53 -0.44 17.02
CA PRO A 89 -6.59 -0.91 17.89
C PRO A 89 -6.15 -2.13 18.71
N GLU A 90 -6.59 -2.20 19.96
CA GLU A 90 -6.35 -3.38 20.81
C GLU A 90 -6.96 -4.64 20.16
N ASN A 91 -6.20 -5.74 20.17
CA ASN A 91 -6.56 -7.03 19.54
C ASN A 91 -6.57 -7.05 18.00
N ALA A 92 -6.02 -6.02 17.33
CA ALA A 92 -5.71 -6.14 15.91
C ALA A 92 -4.70 -7.27 15.70
N ALA A 93 -4.91 -8.09 14.67
CA ALA A 93 -3.93 -9.06 14.16
C ALA A 93 -3.40 -8.55 12.81
N PRO A 94 -2.60 -7.47 12.82
CA PRO A 94 -2.19 -6.81 11.59
C PRO A 94 -1.26 -7.72 10.78
N GLU A 95 -1.62 -7.96 9.54
CA GLU A 95 -0.84 -8.75 8.58
C GLU A 95 -0.35 -7.87 7.42
N ASP A 96 -1.14 -6.89 6.99
CA ASP A 96 -0.76 -5.94 5.94
C ASP A 96 -1.50 -4.60 6.08
N LEU A 97 -1.09 -3.59 5.33
CA LEU A 97 -1.62 -2.23 5.36
C LEU A 97 -1.68 -1.65 3.94
N ALA A 98 -2.82 -1.05 3.58
CA ALA A 98 -2.97 -0.27 2.37
C ALA A 98 -3.52 1.13 2.66
N VAL A 99 -3.20 2.08 1.79
CA VAL A 99 -3.88 3.37 1.74
C VAL A 99 -4.70 3.40 0.47
N VAL A 100 -6.00 3.68 0.61
CA VAL A 100 -6.94 3.78 -0.51
C VAL A 100 -7.76 5.04 -0.32
N HIS A 101 -7.80 5.91 -1.35
CA HIS A 101 -8.51 7.19 -1.28
C HIS A 101 -8.14 8.03 -0.05
N ASN A 102 -6.86 8.02 0.32
CA ASN A 102 -6.34 8.71 1.50
C ASN A 102 -6.87 8.20 2.86
N GLU A 103 -7.43 6.99 2.90
CA GLU A 103 -7.86 6.28 4.10
C GLU A 103 -6.97 5.05 4.34
N LEU A 104 -6.70 4.74 5.61
CA LEU A 104 -5.90 3.57 5.97
C LEU A 104 -6.81 2.34 6.10
N TYR A 105 -6.36 1.24 5.53
CA TYR A 105 -7.00 -0.06 5.65
C TYR A 105 -5.99 -1.07 6.17
N LEU A 106 -6.38 -1.80 7.21
CA LEU A 106 -5.60 -2.88 7.78
C LEU A 106 -6.12 -4.22 7.27
N TRP A 107 -5.20 -5.08 6.85
CA TRP A 107 -5.50 -6.48 6.65
C TRP A 107 -5.25 -7.24 7.95
N SER A 108 -6.27 -7.96 8.41
CA SER A 108 -6.18 -8.92 9.52
C SER A 108 -6.88 -10.22 9.12
N ASP A 109 -8.10 -10.47 9.61
CA ASP A 109 -8.99 -11.54 9.15
C ASP A 109 -9.93 -11.10 8.01
N GLY A 110 -9.76 -9.85 7.59
CA GLY A 110 -10.48 -9.15 6.53
C GLY A 110 -9.93 -7.74 6.40
N VAL A 111 -10.59 -6.93 5.59
CA VAL A 111 -10.21 -5.52 5.41
C VAL A 111 -10.89 -4.68 6.48
N VAL A 112 -10.10 -4.01 7.31
CA VAL A 112 -10.57 -3.15 8.40
C VAL A 112 -10.23 -1.69 8.10
N PRO A 113 -11.21 -0.81 7.86
CA PRO A 113 -10.95 0.63 7.76
C PRO A 113 -10.46 1.19 9.10
N LEU A 114 -9.42 2.03 9.05
CA LEU A 114 -8.84 2.69 10.20
C LEU A 114 -9.02 4.21 10.12
N GLU A 115 -9.49 4.81 11.21
CA GLU A 115 -9.54 6.26 11.38
C GLU A 115 -8.53 6.74 12.42
N ARG A 116 -7.99 7.94 12.20
CA ARG A 116 -7.18 8.62 13.20
C ARG A 116 -8.09 9.23 14.27
N SER A 117 -7.86 8.87 15.51
CA SER A 117 -8.49 9.46 16.69
C SER A 117 -7.44 10.17 17.52
N THR A 118 -7.80 11.32 18.08
CA THR A 118 -7.02 11.91 19.18
C THR A 118 -7.30 11.13 20.45
N ASP A 119 -6.25 10.83 21.22
CA ASP A 119 -6.37 10.20 22.52
C ASP A 119 -6.89 11.19 23.58
N ALA A 120 -7.26 10.69 24.75
CA ALA A 120 -7.81 11.49 25.85
C ALA A 120 -6.87 12.62 26.34
N ASP A 121 -5.57 12.50 26.06
CA ASP A 121 -4.56 13.50 26.37
C ASP A 121 -4.55 14.72 25.41
N GLY A 122 -5.32 14.65 24.32
CA GLY A 122 -5.45 15.69 23.30
C GLY A 122 -4.20 15.92 22.45
N ARG A 123 -3.17 15.10 22.61
CA ARG A 123 -1.83 15.31 22.01
C ARG A 123 -1.36 14.11 21.21
N SER A 124 -1.77 12.91 21.60
CA SER A 124 -1.40 11.66 20.95
C SER A 124 -2.48 11.28 19.94
N GLN A 125 -2.07 10.79 18.78
CA GLN A 125 -2.99 10.18 17.81
C GLN A 125 -2.93 8.66 17.92
N THR A 126 -4.05 8.01 17.65
CA THR A 126 -4.19 6.56 17.62
C THR A 126 -5.06 6.16 16.43
N LEU A 127 -4.94 4.91 15.98
CA LEU A 127 -5.80 4.34 14.96
C LEU A 127 -6.92 3.56 15.61
N ARG A 128 -8.15 3.77 15.12
CA ARG A 128 -9.34 3.04 15.56
C ARG A 128 -9.96 2.33 14.36
N ALA A 129 -10.41 1.10 14.59
CA ALA A 129 -11.21 0.40 13.60
C ALA A 129 -12.58 1.10 13.48
N VAL A 130 -13.02 1.36 12.25
CA VAL A 130 -14.34 1.93 12.00
C VAL A 130 -15.37 0.80 11.98
N ASP A 131 -16.22 0.74 12.99
CA ASP A 131 -17.27 -0.26 13.10
C ASP A 131 -18.29 -0.16 11.95
N GLY A 132 -18.54 -1.28 11.27
CA GLY A 132 -19.59 -1.38 10.24
C GLY A 132 -19.22 -0.79 8.87
N GLY A 133 -18.00 -0.29 8.69
CA GLY A 133 -17.46 0.04 7.37
C GLY A 133 -16.96 -1.24 6.69
N ASP A 134 -17.73 -1.78 5.75
CA ASP A 134 -17.20 -2.81 4.86
C ASP A 134 -16.36 -2.14 3.77
N ALA A 135 -15.16 -2.65 3.53
CA ALA A 135 -14.30 -2.12 2.48
C ALA A 135 -14.98 -2.29 1.11
N ASP A 136 -14.88 -1.30 0.23
CA ASP A 136 -15.47 -1.44 -1.10
C ASP A 136 -14.74 -2.52 -1.94
N ASP A 137 -15.38 -2.93 -3.05
CA ASP A 137 -14.82 -3.95 -3.94
C ASP A 137 -13.45 -3.55 -4.52
N TYR A 138 -13.21 -2.25 -4.67
CA TYR A 138 -11.95 -1.73 -5.14
C TYR A 138 -10.84 -1.99 -4.10
N THR A 139 -11.09 -1.62 -2.85
CA THR A 139 -10.17 -1.82 -1.72
C THR A 139 -9.89 -3.32 -1.52
N ARG A 140 -10.92 -4.17 -1.58
CA ARG A 140 -10.73 -5.62 -1.56
C ARG A 140 -9.85 -6.12 -2.71
N SER A 141 -9.98 -5.53 -3.89
CA SER A 141 -9.14 -5.86 -5.05
C SER A 141 -7.69 -5.41 -4.87
N VAL A 142 -7.44 -4.29 -4.16
CA VAL A 142 -6.09 -3.85 -3.80
C VAL A 142 -5.40 -4.92 -2.96
N PHE A 143 -6.03 -5.39 -1.88
CA PHE A 143 -5.47 -6.47 -1.05
C PHE A 143 -5.32 -7.78 -1.84
N ALA A 144 -6.28 -8.15 -2.68
CA ALA A 144 -6.17 -9.33 -3.54
C ALA A 144 -4.96 -9.24 -4.48
N SER A 145 -4.65 -8.05 -5.00
CA SER A 145 -3.47 -7.82 -5.84
C SER A 145 -2.14 -7.97 -5.08
N MET A 146 -2.17 -7.78 -3.76
CA MET A 146 -1.06 -8.02 -2.84
C MET A 146 -0.95 -9.51 -2.45
N GLY A 147 -1.85 -10.37 -2.96
CA GLY A 147 -1.92 -11.79 -2.63
C GLY A 147 -2.76 -12.11 -1.39
N LEU A 148 -3.45 -11.11 -0.84
CA LEU A 148 -4.28 -11.23 0.34
C LEU A 148 -5.73 -11.40 -0.06
N VAL A 149 -6.22 -12.62 0.09
CA VAL A 149 -7.61 -12.97 -0.22
C VAL A 149 -8.25 -13.44 1.07
N PRO A 150 -9.47 -12.99 1.41
CA PRO A 150 -10.12 -13.44 2.63
C PRO A 150 -10.24 -14.96 2.55
N PRO A 151 -10.05 -15.70 3.64
CA PRO A 151 -10.22 -17.14 3.61
C PRO A 151 -11.63 -17.46 3.12
N GLY A 152 -11.71 -17.95 1.89
CA GLY A 152 -12.98 -18.34 1.28
C GLY A 152 -13.60 -19.49 2.06
N PRO A 153 -14.94 -19.63 2.05
CA PRO A 153 -15.56 -20.84 2.58
C PRO A 153 -14.98 -22.06 1.84
N LEU A 154 -14.71 -23.16 2.56
CA LEU A 154 -14.02 -24.36 2.02
C LEU A 154 -14.62 -24.92 0.72
N ASN A 155 -15.88 -24.60 0.41
CA ASN A 155 -16.54 -24.97 -0.84
C ASN A 155 -15.95 -24.26 -2.08
N SER A 156 -15.41 -23.05 -1.97
CA SER A 156 -14.81 -22.33 -3.10
C SER A 156 -13.54 -23.03 -3.62
N ILE A 157 -12.73 -23.60 -2.72
CA ILE A 157 -11.52 -24.37 -3.06
C ILE A 157 -11.89 -25.63 -3.85
N ILE A 158 -12.96 -26.31 -3.46
CA ILE A 158 -13.45 -27.53 -4.14
C ILE A 158 -13.94 -27.19 -5.56
N ASP A 159 -14.65 -26.07 -5.72
CA ASP A 159 -15.11 -25.58 -7.02
C ASP A 159 -13.97 -25.08 -7.92
N GLU A 160 -12.90 -24.52 -7.35
CA GLU A 160 -11.71 -24.08 -8.07
C GLU A 160 -10.85 -25.25 -8.56
N ILE A 161 -10.68 -26.29 -7.74
CA ILE A 161 -10.06 -27.57 -8.16
C ILE A 161 -10.91 -28.22 -9.28
N GLY A 162 -12.24 -28.15 -9.17
CA GLY A 162 -13.16 -28.60 -10.21
C GLY A 162 -12.98 -27.87 -11.55
N ARG A 163 -12.74 -26.56 -11.54
CA ARG A 163 -12.49 -25.77 -12.77
C ARG A 163 -11.10 -26.00 -13.37
N SER A 164 -10.07 -26.21 -12.55
CA SER A 164 -8.72 -26.51 -13.05
C SER A 164 -8.60 -27.91 -13.67
N THR A 165 -9.48 -28.84 -13.29
CA THR A 165 -9.50 -30.21 -13.85
C THR A 165 -10.36 -30.35 -15.10
N SER A 166 -11.21 -29.37 -15.44
CA SER A 166 -11.87 -29.32 -16.75
C SER A 166 -10.88 -28.92 -17.83
N ARG A 167 -10.29 -29.93 -18.48
CA ARG A 167 -9.58 -29.80 -19.76
C ARG A 167 -10.43 -28.93 -20.70
N PRO A 168 -9.92 -27.79 -21.20
CA PRO A 168 -10.63 -27.01 -22.20
C PRO A 168 -10.93 -27.91 -23.39
N GLU A 169 -12.21 -28.01 -23.76
CA GLU A 169 -12.61 -28.64 -25.01
C GLU A 169 -11.81 -28.00 -26.15
N ALA A 170 -11.20 -28.83 -26.99
CA ALA A 170 -10.26 -28.39 -28.01
C ALA A 170 -10.94 -27.38 -28.94
N ARG A 171 -10.58 -26.09 -28.79
CA ARG A 171 -11.08 -25.02 -29.64
C ARG A 171 -10.62 -25.28 -31.08
N PRO A 172 -11.52 -25.33 -32.08
CA PRO A 172 -11.12 -25.60 -33.45
C PRO A 172 -10.14 -24.52 -33.95
N PRO A 173 -9.15 -24.88 -34.79
CA PRO A 173 -8.12 -23.94 -35.24
C PRO A 173 -8.77 -22.79 -36.03
N ILE A 174 -8.51 -21.56 -35.58
CA ILE A 174 -8.91 -20.33 -36.26
C ILE A 174 -7.99 -20.15 -37.47
N VAL A 175 -8.52 -20.33 -38.68
CA VAL A 175 -7.79 -20.00 -39.91
C VAL A 175 -7.92 -18.49 -40.16
N GLN A 176 -6.87 -17.74 -39.84
CA GLN A 176 -6.80 -16.31 -40.11
C GLN A 176 -6.39 -16.07 -41.57
N TYR A 177 -7.31 -15.52 -42.38
CA TYR A 177 -7.02 -15.14 -43.76
C TYR A 177 -6.47 -13.70 -43.81
N VAL A 178 -5.22 -13.54 -44.25
CA VAL A 178 -4.58 -12.23 -44.44
C VAL A 178 -4.53 -11.92 -45.94
N PRO A 179 -5.32 -10.98 -46.48
CA PRO A 179 -5.18 -10.56 -47.88
C PRO A 179 -3.99 -9.61 -48.02
N SER A 180 -2.93 -10.05 -48.69
CA SER A 180 -1.84 -9.19 -49.13
C SER A 180 -2.31 -8.34 -50.31
N ARG A 181 -2.53 -7.04 -50.10
CA ARG A 181 -2.60 -6.06 -51.20
C ARG A 181 -1.19 -5.66 -51.58
N GLY A 182 -0.68 -6.25 -52.68
CA GLY A 182 0.49 -5.71 -53.38
C GLY A 182 0.07 -4.50 -54.20
N LEU A 183 0.72 -3.36 -53.96
CA LEU A 183 0.69 -2.24 -54.90
C LEU A 183 1.39 -2.67 -56.20
N GLY A 184 0.72 -2.42 -57.32
CA GLY A 184 1.29 -2.34 -58.67
C GLY A 184 0.77 -1.07 -59.31
#